data_AF-A0A8G0PG34-F1
#
_entry.id   AF-A0A8G0PG34-F1
#
_cell.length_a   1.000
_cell.length_b   1.000
_cell.length_c   1.000
_cell.angle_alpha   90.00
_cell.angle_beta   90.00
_cell.angle_gamma   90.00
#
_symmetry.space_group_name_H-M   'P 1'
#
loop_
_entity.id
_entity.type
_entity.pdbx_description
1 polymer ?
#
loop_
_entity_poly.entity_id
_entity_poly.type
_entity_poly.pdbx_seq_one_letter_code
_entity_poly.pdbx_strand_id
1 'polypeptide(L)'
;MGTGSPWEYVHVADTSVIEYLADQYHQIVYPILLYFHWPSFYADIVARRYLCDRSFYTLTMAICATAATRLSGELPTRIASVIKVKNNSSLSGMFYTACINSLPVLHTDEVEFNFMRAEALLGMLCLEYNNIRGCHAHLHRYLAMCAEIGFNDESQWPPGLTAIEVEERRRLFWQQYHFDVYLATIFGSSIRQRGQTQCQVLYPAEVYDDSDIGETDVHLRGDDHVSFIRGWNFVTDLYRILEHFVQKEHPQSSQQTRRGSLMDKLLSSNTNPDTSNVADILAASQEMYDSLPIELREARPLTGQIHQDRYGFQAINATITLTTLKMVLARTEDRSVNQLCTMAGGFLDELLTIPTAYIRSTSTAMVGPKYFVA
;
A
#
# COMPACT_ATOMS: atom_id res chain seq x y z
N MET A 1 -28.33 -10.46 25.17
CA MET A 1 -27.20 -9.53 25.01
C MET A 1 -26.03 -10.12 25.77
N GLY A 2 -25.16 -10.87 25.08
CA GLY A 2 -23.98 -11.45 25.72
C GLY A 2 -22.98 -10.32 25.95
N THR A 3 -22.75 -9.96 27.21
CA THR A 3 -21.65 -9.09 27.59
C THR A 3 -20.35 -9.87 27.34
N GLY A 4 -19.74 -9.65 26.17
CA GLY A 4 -18.39 -10.13 25.90
C GLY A 4 -17.46 -9.65 27.02
N SER A 5 -16.52 -10.51 27.43
CA SER A 5 -15.47 -10.11 28.36
C SER A 5 -14.82 -8.81 27.87
N PRO A 6 -14.56 -7.83 28.75
CA PRO A 6 -13.79 -6.65 28.34
C PRO A 6 -12.46 -7.11 27.76
N TRP A 7 -12.01 -6.45 26.70
CA TRP A 7 -10.71 -6.73 26.11
C TRP A 7 -9.61 -6.44 27.14
N GLU A 8 -8.63 -7.34 27.23
CA GLU A 8 -7.48 -7.19 28.13
C GLU A 8 -6.19 -7.09 27.32
N TYR A 9 -5.31 -6.20 27.76
CA TYR A 9 -3.98 -6.05 27.17
C TYR A 9 -3.15 -7.32 27.31
N VAL A 10 -2.58 -7.77 26.19
CA VAL A 10 -1.64 -8.90 26.17
C VAL A 10 -0.22 -8.37 25.96
N HIS A 11 0.63 -8.59 26.95
CA HIS A 11 2.04 -8.19 26.90
C HIS A 11 2.82 -9.03 25.87
N VAL A 12 3.32 -8.38 24.82
CA VAL A 12 4.14 -9.02 23.77
C VAL A 12 5.62 -8.70 23.94
N ALA A 13 5.97 -7.44 24.19
CA ALA A 13 7.34 -6.95 24.32
C ALA A 13 7.40 -5.69 25.20
N ASP A 14 8.60 -5.39 25.71
CA ASP A 14 8.87 -4.17 26.48
C ASP A 14 8.64 -2.90 25.65
N THR A 15 8.26 -1.81 26.31
CA THR A 15 7.99 -0.51 25.66
C THR A 15 9.14 -0.03 24.78
N SER A 16 10.40 -0.23 25.21
CA SER A 16 11.56 0.17 24.41
C SER A 16 11.69 -0.59 23.09
N VAL A 17 11.17 -1.82 23.02
CA VAL A 17 11.14 -2.60 21.77
C VAL A 17 10.05 -2.07 20.84
N ILE A 18 8.88 -1.71 21.38
CA ILE A 18 7.77 -1.14 20.62
C ILE A 18 8.19 0.22 20.02
N GLU A 19 8.75 1.12 20.84
CA GLU A 19 9.25 2.43 20.39
C GLU A 19 10.33 2.29 19.32
N TYR A 20 11.30 1.39 19.51
CA TYR A 20 12.32 1.12 18.49
C TYR A 20 11.72 0.62 17.18
N LEU A 21 10.78 -0.34 17.23
CA LEU A 21 10.14 -0.85 16.02
C LEU A 21 9.27 0.20 15.33
N ALA A 22 8.65 1.11 16.08
CA ALA A 22 7.95 2.26 15.54
C ALA A 22 8.93 3.21 14.81
N ASP A 23 10.07 3.55 15.42
CA ASP A 23 11.10 4.36 14.76
C ASP A 23 11.60 3.71 13.47
N GLN A 24 11.81 2.39 13.48
CA GLN A 24 12.19 1.65 12.29
C GLN A 24 11.08 1.66 11.24
N TYR A 25 9.81 1.48 11.64
CA TYR A 25 8.68 1.64 10.74
C TYR A 25 8.71 2.99 10.02
N HIS A 26 8.95 4.08 10.76
CA HIS A 26 9.05 5.42 10.18
C HIS A 26 10.14 5.51 9.11
N GLN A 27 11.31 4.92 9.38
CA GLN A 27 12.46 5.04 8.49
C GLN A 27 12.32 4.22 7.20
N ILE A 28 11.78 3.00 7.28
CA ILE A 28 11.82 2.05 6.15
C ILE A 28 10.46 1.61 5.60
N VAL A 29 9.36 1.92 6.30
CA VAL A 29 8.00 1.49 5.90
C VAL A 29 7.13 2.67 5.53
N TYR A 30 7.07 3.67 6.40
CA TYR A 30 6.23 4.85 6.21
C TYR A 30 6.42 5.54 4.85
N PRO A 31 7.64 5.68 4.29
CA PRO A 31 7.81 6.27 2.96
C PRO A 31 7.13 5.49 1.83
N ILE A 32 6.73 4.25 2.06
CA ILE A 32 6.04 3.39 1.09
C ILE A 32 4.55 3.25 1.45
N LEU A 33 4.25 3.12 2.76
CA LEU A 33 2.90 2.89 3.30
C LEU A 33 2.48 4.09 4.15
N LEU A 34 1.82 5.06 3.53
CA LEU A 34 1.47 6.34 4.14
C LEU A 34 0.20 6.29 4.99
N TYR A 35 0.07 5.36 5.93
CA TYR A 35 -1.19 5.20 6.69
C TYR A 35 -1.40 6.19 7.85
N PHE A 36 -0.40 7.00 8.16
CA PHE A 36 -0.36 7.77 9.40
C PHE A 36 -0.04 9.23 9.15
N HIS A 37 -0.52 10.09 10.03
CA HIS A 37 0.15 11.32 10.38
C HIS A 37 1.16 10.99 11.48
N TRP A 38 2.44 10.94 11.12
CA TRP A 38 3.47 10.36 11.98
C TRP A 38 3.58 11.02 13.37
N PRO A 39 3.57 12.37 13.50
CA PRO A 39 3.69 13.01 14.81
C PRO A 39 2.58 12.63 15.79
N SER A 40 1.31 12.59 15.36
CA SER A 40 0.20 12.21 16.24
C SER A 40 0.22 10.72 16.57
N PHE A 41 0.50 9.87 15.57
CA PHE A 41 0.60 8.43 15.78
C PHE A 41 1.70 8.08 16.79
N TYR A 42 2.89 8.68 16.64
CA TYR A 42 4.01 8.43 17.55
C TYR A 42 3.77 8.98 18.96
N ALA A 43 3.08 10.13 19.09
CA ALA A 43 2.68 10.65 20.38
C ALA A 43 1.80 9.65 21.16
N ASP A 44 0.86 8.98 20.49
CA ASP A 44 0.02 7.94 21.09
C ASP A 44 0.82 6.68 21.51
N ILE A 45 1.89 6.34 20.78
CA ILE A 45 2.83 5.26 21.16
C ILE A 45 3.57 5.63 22.45
N VAL A 46 4.13 6.83 22.52
CA VAL A 46 4.84 7.34 23.71
C VAL A 46 3.90 7.47 24.92
N ALA A 47 2.66 7.90 24.68
CA ALA A 47 1.60 7.94 25.69
C ALA A 47 1.09 6.56 26.11
N ARG A 48 1.55 5.48 25.44
CA ARG A 48 1.19 4.08 25.71
C ARG A 48 -0.30 3.81 25.61
N ARG A 49 -0.99 4.50 24.70
CA ARG A 49 -2.42 4.28 24.43
C ARG A 49 -2.74 2.82 24.12
N TYR A 50 -1.78 2.07 23.57
CA TYR A 50 -1.91 0.65 23.25
C TYR A 50 -2.12 -0.26 24.48
N LEU A 51 -1.94 0.25 25.71
CA LEU A 51 -2.23 -0.50 26.94
C LEU A 51 -3.72 -0.49 27.31
N CYS A 52 -4.49 0.48 26.82
CA CYS A 52 -5.89 0.68 27.22
C CYS A 52 -6.88 0.71 26.04
N ASP A 53 -6.39 0.84 24.80
CA ASP A 53 -7.20 0.89 23.59
C ASP A 53 -6.91 -0.35 22.73
N ARG A 54 -7.94 -1.18 22.53
CA ARG A 54 -7.86 -2.43 21.74
C ARG A 54 -7.48 -2.16 20.28
N SER A 55 -8.08 -1.15 19.65
CA SER A 55 -7.89 -0.89 18.23
C SER A 55 -6.49 -0.35 17.98
N PHE A 56 -6.04 0.55 18.86
CA PHE A 56 -4.70 1.10 18.80
C PHE A 56 -3.63 0.06 19.17
N TYR A 57 -3.92 -0.85 20.12
CA TYR A 57 -3.09 -2.02 20.38
C TYR A 57 -2.92 -2.87 19.12
N THR A 58 -4.02 -3.23 18.47
CA THR A 58 -4.02 -4.07 17.26
C THR A 58 -3.18 -3.44 16.16
N LEU A 59 -3.37 -2.13 15.92
CA LEU A 59 -2.59 -1.36 14.98
C LEU A 59 -1.10 -1.29 15.34
N THR A 60 -0.78 -1.08 16.62
CA THR A 60 0.61 -1.06 17.13
C THR A 60 1.29 -2.41 16.89
N MET A 61 0.62 -3.52 17.19
CA MET A 61 1.16 -4.86 16.93
C MET A 61 1.37 -5.09 15.42
N ALA A 62 0.46 -4.62 14.55
CA ALA A 62 0.63 -4.70 13.10
C ALA A 62 1.89 -3.94 12.62
N ILE A 63 2.09 -2.71 13.09
CA ILE A 63 3.28 -1.88 12.78
C ILE A 63 4.56 -2.57 13.24
N CYS A 64 4.59 -3.07 14.49
CA CYS A 64 5.74 -3.79 15.03
C CYS A 64 6.06 -5.05 14.22
N ALA A 65 5.04 -5.80 13.78
CA ALA A 65 5.24 -6.96 12.92
C ALA A 65 5.85 -6.56 11.57
N THR A 66 5.28 -5.56 10.89
CA THR A 66 5.80 -5.09 9.60
C THR A 66 7.25 -4.60 9.70
N ALA A 67 7.57 -3.79 10.72
CA ALA A 67 8.94 -3.34 10.94
C ALA A 67 9.89 -4.51 11.23
N ALA A 68 9.49 -5.44 12.12
CA ALA A 68 10.30 -6.60 12.46
C ALA A 68 10.59 -7.52 11.26
N THR A 69 9.66 -7.64 10.30
CA THR A 69 9.89 -8.42 9.07
C THR A 69 10.99 -7.79 8.20
N ARG A 70 10.98 -6.47 8.06
CA ARG A 70 11.91 -5.74 7.17
C ARG A 70 13.30 -5.53 7.77
N LEU A 71 13.46 -5.66 9.09
CA LEU A 71 14.75 -5.55 9.79
C LEU A 71 15.65 -6.79 9.66
N SER A 72 15.36 -7.70 8.71
CA SER A 72 16.05 -8.99 8.55
C SER A 72 17.54 -8.83 8.15
N GLY A 73 18.39 -8.46 9.11
CA GLY A 73 19.84 -8.35 8.94
C GLY A 73 20.62 -8.00 10.21
N GLU A 74 20.25 -6.95 10.95
CA GLU A 74 21.03 -6.50 12.11
C GLU A 74 20.13 -5.89 13.19
N LEU A 75 19.67 -6.73 14.13
CA LEU A 75 19.11 -6.22 15.38
C LEU A 75 20.28 -5.70 16.24
N PRO A 76 20.23 -4.45 16.75
CA PRO A 76 21.23 -3.97 17.69
C PRO A 76 21.38 -4.96 18.84
N THR A 77 22.62 -5.23 19.29
CA THR A 77 22.94 -6.26 20.30
C THR A 77 22.09 -6.15 21.58
N ARG A 78 21.68 -4.92 21.93
CA ARG A 78 20.78 -4.61 23.06
C ARG A 78 19.36 -5.14 22.87
N ILE A 79 18.86 -5.17 21.64
CA ILE A 79 17.52 -5.66 21.29
C ILE A 79 17.59 -7.17 21.05
N ALA A 80 18.67 -7.65 20.43
CA ALA A 80 18.94 -9.08 20.27
C ALA A 80 19.02 -9.83 21.62
N SER A 81 19.51 -9.19 22.69
CA SER A 81 19.56 -9.78 24.03
C SER A 81 18.20 -9.83 24.74
N VAL A 82 17.29 -8.90 24.43
CA VAL A 82 15.88 -8.90 24.89
C VAL A 82 15.06 -9.94 24.11
N ILE A 83 15.37 -10.14 22.83
CA ILE A 83 14.77 -11.18 21.96
C ILE A 83 15.45 -12.54 22.16
N LYS A 84 15.78 -12.92 23.41
CA LYS A 84 16.11 -14.31 23.73
C LYS A 84 14.86 -15.17 23.61
N VAL A 85 14.58 -15.54 22.36
CA VAL A 85 13.86 -16.71 21.84
C VAL A 85 12.98 -17.39 22.88
N LYS A 86 11.77 -16.86 23.09
CA LYS A 86 10.65 -17.70 23.51
C LYS A 86 10.22 -18.52 22.28
N ASN A 87 10.54 -19.80 22.28
CA ASN A 87 9.87 -20.84 21.49
C ASN A 87 9.94 -20.73 19.94
N ASN A 88 11.13 -20.62 19.34
CA ASN A 88 11.35 -20.76 17.88
C ASN A 88 10.52 -19.83 16.96
N SER A 89 9.80 -18.84 17.52
CA SER A 89 8.94 -17.92 16.75
C SER A 89 9.72 -16.66 16.39
N SER A 90 9.58 -16.17 15.16
CA SER A 90 10.19 -14.90 14.76
C SER A 90 9.55 -13.74 15.54
N LEU A 91 10.30 -12.66 15.78
CA LEU A 91 9.80 -11.46 16.45
C LEU A 91 8.53 -10.93 15.76
N SER A 92 8.56 -10.87 14.44
CA SER A 92 7.41 -10.48 13.63
C SER A 92 6.21 -11.42 13.81
N GLY A 93 6.45 -12.74 13.90
CA GLY A 93 5.39 -13.73 14.15
C GLY A 93 4.69 -13.56 15.50
N MET A 94 5.42 -13.13 16.54
CA MET A 94 4.83 -12.84 17.86
C MET A 94 3.85 -11.66 17.79
N PHE A 95 4.28 -10.55 17.19
CA PHE A 95 3.45 -9.36 16.99
C PHE A 95 2.26 -9.65 16.06
N TYR A 96 2.49 -10.37 14.96
CA TYR A 96 1.43 -10.81 14.05
C TYR A 96 0.35 -11.61 14.78
N THR A 97 0.74 -12.59 15.60
CA THR A 97 -0.21 -13.42 16.36
C THR A 97 -1.02 -12.58 17.36
N ALA A 98 -0.37 -11.64 18.06
CA ALA A 98 -1.04 -10.73 18.98
C ALA A 98 -2.07 -9.83 18.27
N CYS A 99 -1.72 -9.35 17.07
CA CYS A 99 -2.62 -8.59 16.22
C CYS A 99 -3.84 -9.43 15.81
N ILE A 100 -3.65 -10.63 15.28
CA ILE A 100 -4.74 -11.52 14.86
C ILE A 100 -5.71 -11.83 16.02
N ASN A 101 -5.18 -12.05 17.22
CA ASN A 101 -6.01 -12.33 18.41
C ASN A 101 -6.79 -11.12 18.93
N SER A 102 -6.42 -9.90 18.52
CA SER A 102 -7.07 -8.66 18.96
C SER A 102 -7.99 -8.04 17.91
N LEU A 103 -7.93 -8.47 16.65
CA LEU A 103 -8.83 -8.04 15.58
C LEU A 103 -10.31 -8.18 15.95
N PRO A 104 -11.18 -7.29 15.43
CA PRO A 104 -12.61 -7.31 15.71
C PRO A 104 -13.26 -8.54 15.09
N VAL A 105 -14.32 -9.02 15.72
CA VAL A 105 -15.19 -10.02 15.08
C VAL A 105 -16.17 -9.27 14.18
N LEU A 106 -15.99 -9.42 12.87
CA LEU A 106 -16.86 -8.78 11.87
C LEU A 106 -18.33 -9.05 12.16
N HIS A 107 -19.19 -8.03 11.99
CA HIS A 107 -20.64 -8.02 12.28
C HIS A 107 -21.03 -8.02 13.76
N THR A 108 -20.07 -8.06 14.68
CA THR A 108 -20.34 -7.99 16.13
C THR A 108 -19.79 -6.71 16.74
N ASP A 109 -18.59 -6.30 16.30
CA ASP A 109 -17.93 -5.08 16.77
C ASP A 109 -18.19 -3.91 15.81
N GLU A 110 -18.19 -2.68 16.34
CA GLU A 110 -18.27 -1.45 15.53
C GLU A 110 -17.01 -1.29 14.66
N VAL A 111 -17.18 -0.80 13.44
CA VAL A 111 -16.07 -0.52 12.54
C VAL A 111 -15.29 0.69 13.02
N GLU A 112 -14.05 0.45 13.47
CA GLU A 112 -13.15 1.51 13.90
C GLU A 112 -11.98 1.70 12.92
N PHE A 113 -11.58 2.95 12.70
CA PHE A 113 -10.56 3.31 11.73
C PHE A 113 -9.20 2.61 11.96
N ASN A 114 -8.79 2.41 13.22
CA ASN A 114 -7.56 1.68 13.55
C ASN A 114 -7.59 0.21 13.13
N PHE A 115 -8.75 -0.44 13.20
CA PHE A 115 -8.88 -1.81 12.69
C PHE A 115 -8.79 -1.88 11.17
N MET A 116 -9.33 -0.88 10.47
CA MET A 116 -9.15 -0.76 9.02
C MET A 116 -7.67 -0.62 8.65
N ARG A 117 -6.93 0.24 9.36
CA ARG A 117 -5.48 0.39 9.17
C ARG A 117 -4.71 -0.89 9.51
N ALA A 118 -5.11 -1.60 10.56
CA ALA A 118 -4.48 -2.87 10.94
C ALA A 118 -4.70 -3.95 9.87
N GLU A 119 -5.93 -4.15 9.38
CA GLU A 119 -6.23 -5.07 8.28
C GLU A 119 -5.45 -4.71 7.00
N ALA A 120 -5.38 -3.42 6.65
CA ALA A 120 -4.58 -2.93 5.53
C ALA A 120 -3.09 -3.28 5.66
N LEU A 121 -2.50 -3.10 6.85
CA LEU A 121 -1.11 -3.46 7.13
C LEU A 121 -0.87 -4.97 7.10
N LEU A 122 -1.79 -5.76 7.68
CA LEU A 122 -1.69 -7.22 7.68
C LEU A 122 -1.79 -7.81 6.27
N GLY A 123 -2.59 -7.19 5.39
CA GLY A 123 -2.62 -7.55 3.96
C GLY A 123 -1.25 -7.39 3.31
N MET A 124 -0.61 -6.24 3.50
CA MET A 124 0.75 -5.99 3.00
C MET A 124 1.78 -6.91 3.65
N LEU A 125 1.69 -7.17 4.94
CA LEU A 125 2.60 -8.08 5.65
C LEU A 125 2.45 -9.53 5.15
N CYS A 126 1.24 -9.98 4.83
CA CYS A 126 1.03 -11.27 4.19
C CYS A 126 1.73 -11.37 2.84
N LEU A 127 1.87 -10.28 2.10
CA LEU A 127 2.63 -10.26 0.84
C LEU A 127 4.12 -10.52 1.12
N GLU A 128 4.67 -9.94 2.19
CA GLU A 128 6.06 -10.17 2.62
C GLU A 128 6.29 -11.62 3.07
N TYR A 129 5.26 -12.27 3.61
CA TYR A 129 5.26 -13.69 3.94
C TYR A 129 4.96 -14.62 2.75
N ASN A 130 4.79 -14.08 1.55
CA ASN A 130 4.34 -14.82 0.36
C ASN A 130 3.01 -15.57 0.59
N ASN A 131 2.15 -15.04 1.47
CA ASN A 131 0.84 -15.58 1.79
C ASN A 131 -0.25 -14.81 1.02
N ILE A 132 -0.40 -15.12 -0.27
CA ILE A 132 -1.35 -14.44 -1.16
C ILE A 132 -2.81 -14.64 -0.69
N ARG A 133 -3.13 -15.79 -0.10
CA ARG A 133 -4.46 -16.03 0.49
C ARG A 133 -4.71 -15.08 1.67
N GLY A 134 -3.71 -14.86 2.51
CA GLY A 134 -3.75 -13.87 3.59
C GLY A 134 -3.94 -12.45 3.07
N CYS A 135 -3.23 -12.08 2.00
CA CYS A 135 -3.38 -10.77 1.34
C CYS A 135 -4.84 -10.50 0.98
N HIS A 136 -5.48 -11.43 0.28
CA HIS A 136 -6.89 -11.32 -0.09
C HIS A 136 -7.82 -11.34 1.12
N ALA A 137 -7.58 -12.20 2.10
CA ALA A 137 -8.42 -12.28 3.28
C ALA A 137 -8.47 -10.95 4.04
N HIS A 138 -7.32 -10.33 4.28
CA HIS A 138 -7.24 -9.03 4.96
C HIS A 138 -7.81 -7.88 4.10
N LEU A 139 -7.52 -7.88 2.80
CA LEU A 139 -8.14 -6.93 1.88
C LEU A 139 -9.67 -7.05 1.89
N HIS A 140 -10.24 -8.27 1.86
CA HIS A 140 -11.69 -8.46 1.90
C HIS A 140 -12.33 -7.95 3.19
N ARG A 141 -11.65 -8.12 4.33
CA ARG A 141 -12.13 -7.57 5.62
C ARG A 141 -12.10 -6.05 5.61
N TYR A 142 -11.02 -5.44 5.12
CA TYR A 142 -10.94 -4.00 4.89
C TYR A 142 -12.10 -3.51 4.01
N LEU A 143 -12.36 -4.18 2.88
CA LEU A 143 -13.45 -3.82 1.97
C LEU A 143 -14.84 -3.98 2.58
N ALA A 144 -15.04 -5.01 3.42
CA ALA A 144 -16.28 -5.17 4.17
C ALA A 144 -16.50 -3.98 5.12
N MET A 145 -15.48 -3.57 5.86
CA MET A 145 -15.53 -2.38 6.72
C MET A 145 -15.80 -1.11 5.91
N CYS A 146 -15.15 -0.93 4.75
CA CYS A 146 -15.43 0.20 3.86
C CYS A 146 -16.89 0.25 3.40
N ALA A 147 -17.45 -0.90 3.03
CA ALA A 147 -18.84 -0.98 2.57
C ALA A 147 -19.85 -0.69 3.69
N GLU A 148 -19.52 -1.06 4.93
CA GLU A 148 -20.38 -0.82 6.09
C GLU A 148 -20.51 0.67 6.43
N ILE A 149 -19.41 1.43 6.33
CA ILE A 149 -19.38 2.86 6.71
C ILE A 149 -19.39 3.83 5.51
N GLY A 150 -19.51 3.33 4.28
CA GLY A 150 -19.46 4.16 3.07
C GLY A 150 -18.10 4.85 2.85
N PHE A 151 -16.99 4.19 3.21
CA PHE A 151 -15.66 4.79 3.27
C PHE A 151 -15.14 5.34 1.93
N ASN A 152 -15.70 4.87 0.81
CA ASN A 152 -15.34 5.29 -0.55
C ASN A 152 -15.92 6.67 -0.96
N ASP A 153 -16.63 7.35 -0.08
CA ASP A 153 -17.22 8.67 -0.32
C ASP A 153 -16.95 9.59 0.89
N GLU A 154 -16.19 10.66 0.68
CA GLU A 154 -15.86 11.62 1.75
C GLU A 154 -17.10 12.26 2.39
N SER A 155 -18.21 12.38 1.65
CA SER A 155 -19.45 12.93 2.17
C SER A 155 -20.13 12.02 3.20
N GLN A 156 -19.78 10.73 3.23
CA GLN A 156 -20.30 9.74 4.18
C GLN A 156 -19.42 9.60 5.43
N TRP A 157 -18.26 10.25 5.47
CA TRP A 157 -17.38 10.19 6.63
C TRP A 157 -18.00 10.92 7.84
N PRO A 158 -17.63 10.54 9.07
CA PRO A 158 -18.15 11.19 10.27
C PRO A 158 -17.99 12.72 10.22
N PRO A 159 -18.96 13.51 10.69
CA PRO A 159 -18.82 14.96 10.76
C PRO A 159 -17.80 15.35 11.85
N GLY A 160 -17.12 16.48 11.66
CA GLY A 160 -16.20 17.04 12.67
C GLY A 160 -14.82 16.39 12.72
N LEU A 161 -14.43 15.67 11.67
CA LEU A 161 -13.05 15.18 11.53
C LEU A 161 -12.07 16.34 11.42
N THR A 162 -10.92 16.15 12.06
CA THR A 162 -9.74 17.03 11.90
C THR A 162 -9.13 16.88 10.51
N ALA A 163 -8.31 17.86 10.09
CA ALA A 163 -7.57 17.76 8.82
C ALA A 163 -6.62 16.55 8.82
N ILE A 164 -5.98 16.24 9.95
CA ILE A 164 -5.19 15.02 10.15
C ILE A 164 -6.01 13.76 9.82
N GLU A 165 -7.20 13.65 10.42
CA GLU A 165 -8.08 12.50 10.24
C GLU A 165 -8.58 12.32 8.81
N VAL A 166 -8.85 13.43 8.11
CA VAL A 166 -9.23 13.43 6.70
C VAL A 166 -8.07 12.91 5.84
N GLU A 167 -6.86 13.43 6.05
CA GLU A 167 -5.68 13.02 5.28
C GLU A 167 -5.29 11.55 5.54
N GLU A 168 -5.34 11.07 6.79
CA GLU A 168 -5.10 9.65 7.09
C GLU A 168 -6.11 8.73 6.37
N ARG A 169 -7.38 9.13 6.27
CA ARG A 169 -8.41 8.35 5.56
C ARG A 169 -8.18 8.31 4.07
N ARG A 170 -7.85 9.46 3.45
CA ARG A 170 -7.48 9.54 2.02
C ARG A 170 -6.29 8.63 1.72
N ARG A 171 -5.24 8.69 2.55
CA ARG A 171 -4.04 7.87 2.35
C ARG A 171 -4.35 6.38 2.51
N LEU A 172 -5.12 5.98 3.52
CA LEU A 172 -5.55 4.58 3.68
C LEU A 172 -6.34 4.08 2.47
N PHE A 173 -7.30 4.88 2.01
CA PHE A 173 -8.14 4.53 0.86
C PHE A 173 -7.29 4.25 -0.38
N TRP A 174 -6.46 5.22 -0.78
CA TRP A 174 -5.66 5.13 -2.00
C TRP A 174 -4.55 4.09 -1.90
N GLN A 175 -3.97 3.87 -0.72
CA GLN A 175 -2.96 2.83 -0.52
C GLN A 175 -3.56 1.41 -0.64
N GLN A 176 -4.78 1.19 -0.15
CA GLN A 176 -5.48 -0.09 -0.34
C GLN A 176 -5.98 -0.28 -1.78
N TYR A 177 -6.34 0.81 -2.46
CA TYR A 177 -6.60 0.80 -3.89
C TYR A 177 -5.36 0.35 -4.69
N HIS A 178 -4.16 0.89 -4.39
CA HIS A 178 -2.91 0.40 -5.00
C HIS A 178 -2.75 -1.10 -4.78
N PHE A 179 -2.99 -1.57 -3.55
CA PHE A 179 -2.81 -2.97 -3.20
C PHE A 179 -3.76 -3.90 -3.96
N ASP A 180 -5.05 -3.55 -4.10
CA ASP A 180 -6.00 -4.37 -4.85
C ASP A 180 -5.67 -4.42 -6.36
N VAL A 181 -5.32 -3.28 -6.96
CA VAL A 181 -4.87 -3.24 -8.37
C VAL A 181 -3.57 -4.01 -8.56
N TYR A 182 -2.63 -3.89 -7.62
CA TYR A 182 -1.39 -4.66 -7.62
C TYR A 182 -1.67 -6.16 -7.58
N LEU A 183 -2.53 -6.63 -6.66
CA LEU A 183 -2.89 -8.05 -6.57
C LEU A 183 -3.57 -8.56 -7.85
N ALA A 184 -4.41 -7.73 -8.46
CA ALA A 184 -5.05 -8.05 -9.73
C ALA A 184 -4.04 -8.14 -10.88
N THR A 185 -3.14 -7.16 -10.99
CA THR A 185 -2.09 -7.12 -12.00
C THR A 185 -1.19 -8.34 -11.84
N ILE A 186 -0.51 -8.48 -10.70
CA ILE A 186 0.55 -9.47 -10.52
C ILE A 186 0.03 -10.91 -10.36
N PHE A 187 -1.12 -11.10 -9.71
CA PHE A 187 -1.66 -12.44 -9.42
C PHE A 187 -2.91 -12.80 -10.23
N GLY A 188 -3.36 -11.96 -11.16
CA GLY A 188 -4.53 -12.23 -12.00
C GLY A 188 -5.84 -12.33 -11.21
N SER A 189 -5.94 -11.60 -10.10
CA SER A 189 -7.17 -11.52 -9.31
C SER A 189 -8.12 -10.44 -9.87
N SER A 190 -9.40 -10.49 -9.54
CA SER A 190 -10.32 -9.39 -9.91
C SER A 190 -10.08 -8.16 -9.04
N ILE A 191 -10.13 -6.98 -9.65
CA ILE A 191 -10.16 -5.69 -8.94
C ILE A 191 -11.54 -5.50 -8.32
N ARG A 192 -11.57 -5.10 -7.05
CA ARG A 192 -12.77 -4.91 -6.23
C ARG A 192 -13.01 -3.44 -5.91
N GLN A 193 -11.96 -2.66 -5.65
CA GLN A 193 -12.04 -1.21 -5.49
C GLN A 193 -11.95 -0.53 -6.84
N ARG A 194 -13.09 -0.06 -7.35
CA ARG A 194 -13.15 0.63 -8.65
C ARG A 194 -12.95 2.13 -8.46
N GLY A 195 -11.69 2.54 -8.31
CA GLY A 195 -11.28 3.91 -8.00
C GLY A 195 -11.71 4.93 -9.07
N GLN A 196 -11.82 4.55 -10.33
CA GLN A 196 -12.21 5.51 -11.37
C GLN A 196 -13.73 5.76 -11.44
N THR A 197 -14.57 4.80 -11.03
CA THR A 197 -16.03 4.86 -11.28
C THR A 197 -16.88 4.84 -10.01
N GLN A 198 -16.30 4.51 -8.86
CA GLN A 198 -17.06 4.24 -7.63
C GLN A 198 -16.47 4.89 -6.37
N CYS A 199 -15.52 5.81 -6.50
CA CYS A 199 -15.01 6.56 -5.35
C CYS A 199 -15.15 8.08 -5.50
N GLN A 200 -15.44 8.74 -4.39
CA GLN A 200 -15.47 10.19 -4.21
C GLN A 200 -14.48 10.57 -3.09
N VAL A 201 -13.25 10.06 -3.19
CA VAL A 201 -12.15 10.33 -2.27
C VAL A 201 -11.08 11.11 -3.03
N LEU A 202 -10.70 12.28 -2.51
CA LEU A 202 -9.65 13.11 -3.09
C LEU A 202 -8.27 12.50 -2.83
N TYR A 203 -7.28 12.91 -3.62
CA TYR A 203 -5.90 12.54 -3.35
C TYR A 203 -5.42 13.21 -2.06
N PRO A 204 -4.52 12.54 -1.30
CA PRO A 204 -3.85 13.19 -0.18
C PRO A 204 -3.16 14.48 -0.62
N ALA A 205 -3.20 15.48 0.26
CA ALA A 205 -2.58 16.76 0.03
C ALA A 205 -1.05 16.62 -0.09
N GLU A 206 -0.45 17.35 -1.04
CA GLU A 206 0.98 17.33 -1.31
C GLU A 206 1.77 18.18 -0.29
N VAL A 207 1.67 17.82 0.99
CA VAL A 207 2.44 18.46 2.06
C VAL A 207 3.92 18.10 1.97
N TYR A 208 4.80 19.01 2.39
CA TYR A 208 6.23 18.71 2.44
C TYR A 208 6.53 17.74 3.60
N ASP A 209 5.88 17.92 4.74
CA ASP A 209 5.99 17.04 5.90
C ASP A 209 4.65 16.91 6.63
N ASP A 210 4.48 15.84 7.40
CA ASP A 210 3.27 15.65 8.20
C ASP A 210 3.06 16.79 9.22
N SER A 211 4.14 17.40 9.70
CA SER A 211 4.07 18.60 10.56
C SER A 211 3.36 19.80 9.92
N ASP A 212 3.16 19.80 8.60
CA ASP A 212 2.40 20.83 7.91
C ASP A 212 0.87 20.59 7.95
N ILE A 213 0.42 19.46 8.52
CA ILE A 213 -1.00 19.13 8.72
C ILE A 213 -1.39 19.50 10.15
N GLY A 214 -2.17 20.56 10.29
CA GLY A 214 -2.74 20.99 11.57
C GLY A 214 -4.03 20.24 11.91
N GLU A 215 -4.63 20.53 13.07
CA GLU A 215 -5.93 19.96 13.44
C GLU A 215 -7.06 20.46 12.52
N THR A 216 -6.96 21.71 12.05
CA THR A 216 -8.03 22.37 11.29
C THR A 216 -7.73 22.54 9.81
N ASP A 217 -6.45 22.62 9.43
CA ASP A 217 -6.02 22.99 8.09
C ASP A 217 -4.74 22.29 7.65
N VAL A 218 -4.52 22.30 6.34
CA VAL A 218 -3.34 21.73 5.69
C VAL A 218 -2.53 22.86 5.07
N HIS A 219 -1.26 22.99 5.48
CA HIS A 219 -0.37 24.03 5.01
C HIS A 219 0.47 23.50 3.83
N LEU A 220 0.14 23.96 2.63
CA LEU A 220 0.97 23.65 1.46
C LEU A 220 2.14 24.62 1.41
N ARG A 221 3.36 24.08 1.37
CA ARG A 221 4.56 24.87 1.09
C ARG A 221 4.62 25.22 -0.39
N GLY A 222 5.33 26.29 -0.72
CA GLY A 222 5.50 26.73 -2.11
C GLY A 222 6.35 25.76 -2.93
N ASP A 223 6.53 26.10 -4.21
CA ASP A 223 7.28 25.30 -5.18
C ASP A 223 8.78 25.11 -4.83
N ASP A 224 9.29 25.84 -3.84
CA ASP A 224 10.64 25.69 -3.30
C ASP A 224 10.82 24.41 -2.48
N HIS A 225 9.71 23.76 -2.07
CA HIS A 225 9.71 22.52 -1.30
C HIS A 225 8.96 21.42 -2.06
N VAL A 226 9.70 20.49 -2.65
CA VAL A 226 9.09 19.34 -3.35
C VAL A 226 8.44 18.40 -2.34
N SER A 227 7.10 18.27 -2.38
CA SER A 227 6.41 17.24 -1.60
C SER A 227 6.78 15.85 -2.10
N PHE A 228 7.11 14.94 -1.17
CA PHE A 228 7.31 13.53 -1.53
C PHE A 228 5.98 12.82 -1.88
N ILE A 229 4.85 13.32 -1.36
CA ILE A 229 3.50 12.81 -1.66
C ILE A 229 3.14 13.06 -3.13
N ARG A 230 3.74 14.06 -3.79
CA ARG A 230 3.60 14.25 -5.24
C ARG A 230 4.02 13.02 -6.04
N GLY A 231 5.12 12.37 -5.66
CA GLY A 231 5.55 11.10 -6.27
C GLY A 231 4.56 9.96 -6.00
N TRP A 232 3.97 9.95 -4.80
CA TRP A 232 2.98 8.96 -4.41
C TRP A 232 1.64 9.14 -5.15
N ASN A 233 1.20 10.39 -5.35
CA ASN A 233 0.02 10.73 -6.16
C ASN A 233 0.26 10.35 -7.63
N PHE A 234 1.45 10.60 -8.17
CA PHE A 234 1.82 10.11 -9.50
C PHE A 234 1.71 8.58 -9.61
N VAL A 235 2.21 7.83 -8.61
CA VAL A 235 2.04 6.36 -8.57
C VAL A 235 0.56 5.97 -8.53
N THR A 236 -0.28 6.73 -7.82
CA THR A 236 -1.74 6.53 -7.82
C THR A 236 -2.35 6.64 -9.21
N ASP A 237 -1.92 7.63 -10.00
CA ASP A 237 -2.36 7.78 -11.39
C ASP A 237 -1.95 6.57 -12.24
N LEU A 238 -0.72 6.06 -12.07
CA LEU A 238 -0.28 4.85 -12.76
C LEU A 238 -1.14 3.62 -12.39
N TYR A 239 -1.52 3.45 -11.12
CA TYR A 239 -2.44 2.38 -10.71
C TYR A 239 -3.86 2.56 -11.28
N ARG A 240 -4.33 3.79 -11.48
CA ARG A 240 -5.60 4.06 -12.17
C ARG A 240 -5.54 3.70 -13.65
N ILE A 241 -4.41 3.97 -14.31
CA ILE A 241 -4.20 3.50 -15.68
C ILE A 241 -4.15 1.97 -15.71
N LEU A 242 -3.40 1.32 -14.80
CA LEU A 242 -3.35 -0.15 -14.70
C LEU A 242 -4.72 -0.78 -14.50
N GLU A 243 -5.57 -0.22 -13.63
CA GLU A 243 -6.95 -0.67 -13.41
C GLU A 243 -7.71 -0.80 -14.74
N HIS A 244 -7.60 0.22 -15.58
CA HIS A 244 -8.27 0.29 -16.88
C HIS A 244 -7.85 -0.83 -17.84
N PHE A 245 -6.58 -1.28 -17.79
CA PHE A 245 -6.06 -2.29 -18.71
C PHE A 245 -6.18 -3.72 -18.19
N VAL A 246 -5.99 -3.96 -16.89
CA VAL A 246 -6.16 -5.28 -16.28
C VAL A 246 -7.61 -5.77 -16.42
N GLN A 247 -8.60 -4.86 -16.36
CA GLN A 247 -10.00 -5.19 -16.63
C GLN A 247 -10.28 -5.63 -18.08
N LYS A 248 -9.38 -5.34 -19.05
CA LYS A 248 -9.54 -5.73 -20.47
C LYS A 248 -9.00 -7.12 -20.80
N GLU A 249 -8.06 -7.65 -20.03
CA GLU A 249 -7.49 -8.99 -20.26
C GLU A 249 -8.39 -10.13 -19.73
N HIS A 250 -9.05 -9.94 -18.58
CA HIS A 250 -9.96 -10.94 -17.99
C HIS A 250 -11.22 -11.31 -18.81
N PRO A 251 -11.84 -10.40 -19.59
CA PRO A 251 -12.95 -10.71 -20.48
C PRO A 251 -12.59 -11.72 -21.58
N GLN A 252 -11.37 -11.69 -22.13
CA GLN A 252 -11.04 -12.48 -23.33
C GLN A 252 -10.87 -13.98 -23.04
N SER A 253 -10.31 -14.35 -21.88
CA SER A 253 -10.21 -15.76 -21.47
C SER A 253 -11.59 -16.42 -21.23
N SER A 254 -12.60 -15.63 -20.85
CA SER A 254 -13.96 -16.13 -20.58
C SER A 254 -14.89 -16.14 -21.81
N GLN A 255 -14.46 -15.60 -22.96
CA GLN A 255 -15.25 -15.64 -24.19
C GLN A 255 -15.37 -17.05 -24.79
N GLN A 256 -14.46 -17.98 -24.50
CA GLN A 256 -14.59 -19.37 -24.97
C GLN A 256 -15.65 -20.19 -24.19
N THR A 257 -16.18 -19.70 -23.06
CA THR A 257 -17.13 -20.46 -22.22
C THR A 257 -18.47 -19.78 -21.94
N ARG A 258 -18.63 -18.48 -22.23
CA ARG A 258 -19.95 -17.82 -22.10
C ARG A 258 -20.84 -18.16 -23.30
N ARG A 259 -21.70 -19.16 -23.11
CA ARG A 259 -22.83 -19.44 -24.01
C ARG A 259 -23.61 -18.14 -24.25
N GLY A 260 -23.70 -17.71 -25.51
CA GLY A 260 -24.21 -16.39 -25.90
C GLY A 260 -25.66 -16.13 -25.49
N SER A 261 -25.83 -15.51 -24.33
CA SER A 261 -27.07 -14.85 -23.95
C SER A 261 -27.27 -13.59 -24.80
N LEU A 262 -28.51 -13.27 -25.15
CA LEU A 262 -28.86 -11.99 -25.79
C LEU A 262 -28.41 -10.79 -24.94
N MET A 263 -28.41 -10.94 -23.61
CA MET A 263 -27.96 -9.89 -22.69
C MET A 263 -26.44 -9.65 -22.81
N ASP A 264 -25.65 -10.71 -22.99
CA ASP A 264 -24.19 -10.58 -23.18
C ASP A 264 -23.88 -9.83 -24.49
N LYS A 265 -24.68 -10.04 -25.55
CA LYS A 265 -24.53 -9.33 -26.83
C LYS A 265 -24.91 -7.85 -26.73
N LEU A 266 -25.96 -7.52 -25.99
CA LEU A 266 -26.38 -6.14 -25.74
C LEU A 266 -25.40 -5.38 -24.83
N LEU A 267 -24.81 -6.07 -23.85
CA LEU A 267 -23.82 -5.46 -22.94
C LEU A 267 -22.43 -5.36 -23.56
N SER A 268 -22.06 -6.24 -24.50
CA SER A 268 -20.75 -6.20 -25.18
C SER A 268 -20.65 -5.21 -26.33
N SER A 269 -21.77 -4.77 -26.92
CA SER A 269 -21.75 -3.82 -28.05
C SER A 269 -21.26 -2.42 -27.69
N ASN A 270 -21.16 -2.07 -26.40
CA ASN A 270 -20.73 -0.77 -25.90
C ASN A 270 -19.37 -0.79 -25.19
N THR A 271 -18.65 -1.92 -25.16
CA THR A 271 -17.47 -2.11 -24.31
C THR A 271 -16.19 -2.42 -25.07
N ASN A 272 -16.04 -1.95 -26.31
CA ASN A 272 -14.72 -1.85 -26.93
C ASN A 272 -14.16 -0.46 -26.65
N PRO A 273 -13.46 -0.23 -25.53
CA PRO A 273 -12.63 0.96 -25.39
C PRO A 273 -11.51 0.87 -26.43
N ASP A 274 -11.42 1.87 -27.30
CA ASP A 274 -10.44 1.96 -28.38
C ASP A 274 -9.05 1.54 -27.90
N THR A 275 -8.57 0.40 -28.39
CA THR A 275 -7.15 0.00 -28.31
C THR A 275 -6.24 0.97 -29.06
N SER A 276 -6.81 1.93 -29.80
CA SER A 276 -6.15 3.00 -30.54
C SER A 276 -5.37 4.01 -29.68
N ASN A 277 -5.38 3.91 -28.34
CA ASN A 277 -4.83 4.92 -27.42
C ASN A 277 -3.67 4.37 -26.54
N VAL A 278 -3.16 3.15 -26.78
CA VAL A 278 -2.06 2.60 -25.95
C VAL A 278 -0.78 3.45 -26.07
N ALA A 279 -0.46 3.88 -27.28
CA ALA A 279 0.71 4.72 -27.55
C ALA A 279 0.59 6.10 -26.88
N ASP A 280 -0.58 6.75 -26.96
CA ASP A 280 -0.76 8.08 -26.35
C ASP A 280 -0.81 7.99 -24.82
N ILE A 281 -1.36 6.91 -24.24
CA ILE A 281 -1.31 6.67 -22.79
C ILE A 281 0.14 6.44 -22.33
N LEU A 282 0.94 5.69 -23.08
CA LEU A 282 2.38 5.53 -22.80
C LEU A 282 3.11 6.87 -22.87
N ALA A 283 2.84 7.67 -23.90
CA ALA A 283 3.45 8.98 -24.08
C ALA A 283 3.06 9.93 -22.94
N ALA A 284 1.78 10.00 -22.58
CA ALA A 284 1.28 10.82 -21.48
C ALA A 284 1.85 10.36 -20.12
N SER A 285 1.93 9.05 -19.87
CA SER A 285 2.52 8.51 -18.64
C SER A 285 4.01 8.85 -18.53
N GLN A 286 4.73 8.83 -19.66
CA GLN A 286 6.14 9.20 -19.71
C GLN A 286 6.33 10.72 -19.56
N GLU A 287 5.49 11.54 -20.18
CA GLU A 287 5.51 13.00 -20.01
C GLU A 287 5.23 13.39 -18.55
N MET A 288 4.23 12.76 -17.92
CA MET A 288 3.94 12.93 -16.49
C MET A 288 5.17 12.57 -15.64
N TYR A 289 5.82 11.43 -15.93
CA TYR A 289 7.04 11.04 -15.25
C TYR A 289 8.16 12.07 -15.44
N ASP A 290 8.41 12.50 -16.67
CA ASP A 290 9.48 13.45 -17.01
C ASP A 290 9.26 14.85 -16.41
N SER A 291 7.99 15.20 -16.14
CA SER A 291 7.60 16.44 -15.45
C SER A 291 7.86 16.40 -13.94
N LEU A 292 8.16 15.23 -13.36
CA LEU A 292 8.46 15.12 -11.94
C LEU A 292 9.81 15.80 -11.61
N PRO A 293 9.89 16.49 -10.45
CA PRO A 293 11.16 16.94 -9.90
C PRO A 293 12.21 15.84 -9.86
N ILE A 294 13.48 16.21 -10.04
CA ILE A 294 14.57 15.23 -10.16
C ILE A 294 14.73 14.37 -8.90
N GLU A 295 14.39 14.93 -7.74
CA GLU A 295 14.35 14.24 -6.44
C GLU A 295 13.40 13.04 -6.46
N LEU A 296 12.31 13.11 -7.24
CA LEU A 296 11.32 12.05 -7.37
C LEU A 296 11.58 11.10 -8.53
N ARG A 297 12.67 11.29 -9.27
CA ARG A 297 13.09 10.42 -10.38
C ARG A 297 14.39 9.66 -10.11
N GLU A 298 15.23 10.17 -9.20
CA GLU A 298 16.55 9.59 -8.92
C GLU A 298 16.64 9.01 -7.50
N ALA A 299 16.87 7.70 -7.42
CA ALA A 299 17.10 7.01 -6.16
C ALA A 299 18.53 7.23 -5.64
N ARG A 300 18.73 8.26 -4.82
CA ARG A 300 20.02 8.53 -4.14
C ARG A 300 20.31 7.50 -3.05
N PRO A 301 21.58 7.16 -2.75
CA PRO A 301 21.91 6.21 -1.68
C PRO A 301 21.27 6.56 -0.33
N LEU A 302 20.83 5.53 0.41
CA LEU A 302 20.24 5.70 1.75
C LEU A 302 21.23 6.39 2.70
N THR A 303 20.74 7.44 3.37
CA THR A 303 21.50 8.29 4.29
C THR A 303 21.17 8.02 5.75
N GLY A 304 20.06 7.31 6.03
CA GLY A 304 19.48 7.15 7.36
C GLY A 304 18.64 8.35 7.81
N GLN A 305 18.52 9.39 6.96
CA GLN A 305 17.68 10.55 7.23
C GLN A 305 16.38 10.45 6.43
N ILE A 306 15.27 10.25 7.12
CA ILE A 306 13.97 10.00 6.49
C ILE A 306 13.57 11.08 5.48
N HIS A 307 13.80 12.36 5.78
CA HIS A 307 13.43 13.46 4.88
C HIS A 307 14.16 13.40 3.53
N GLN A 308 15.35 12.79 3.47
CA GLN A 308 16.10 12.59 2.24
C GLN A 308 15.75 11.23 1.61
N ASP A 309 15.72 10.18 2.42
CA ASP A 309 15.57 8.80 1.96
C ASP A 309 14.17 8.52 1.38
N ARG A 310 13.13 9.23 1.85
CA ARG A 310 11.75 9.11 1.34
C ARG A 310 11.64 9.40 -0.16
N TYR A 311 12.44 10.32 -0.69
CA TYR A 311 12.46 10.61 -2.13
C TYR A 311 12.98 9.43 -2.94
N GLY A 312 14.00 8.73 -2.45
CA GLY A 312 14.50 7.51 -3.09
C GLY A 312 13.46 6.40 -3.11
N PHE A 313 12.71 6.21 -2.02
CA PHE A 313 11.58 5.26 -2.01
C PHE A 313 10.50 5.62 -3.03
N GLN A 314 10.16 6.91 -3.16
CA GLN A 314 9.17 7.36 -4.14
C GLN A 314 9.65 7.21 -5.58
N ALA A 315 10.91 7.56 -5.86
CA ALA A 315 11.51 7.38 -7.18
C ALA A 315 11.47 5.91 -7.60
N ILE A 316 11.87 4.99 -6.72
CA ILE A 316 11.82 3.55 -6.98
C ILE A 316 10.39 3.08 -7.22
N ASN A 317 9.44 3.52 -6.41
CA ASN A 317 8.05 3.13 -6.56
C ASN A 317 7.45 3.62 -7.89
N ALA A 318 7.77 4.87 -8.28
CA ALA A 318 7.40 5.45 -9.57
C ALA A 318 7.99 4.65 -10.73
N THR A 319 9.29 4.36 -10.70
CA THR A 319 9.98 3.56 -11.72
C THR A 319 9.39 2.16 -11.86
N ILE A 320 9.27 1.41 -10.76
CA ILE A 320 8.74 0.04 -10.78
C ILE A 320 7.30 0.02 -11.32
N THR A 321 6.46 0.95 -10.87
CA THR A 321 5.05 1.02 -11.29
C THR A 321 4.93 1.42 -12.76
N LEU A 322 5.72 2.40 -13.22
CA LEU A 322 5.72 2.83 -14.62
C LEU A 322 6.19 1.70 -15.54
N THR A 323 7.22 0.95 -15.14
CA THR A 323 7.70 -0.16 -15.95
C THR A 323 6.74 -1.35 -15.91
N THR A 324 6.06 -1.59 -14.79
CA THR A 324 4.93 -2.53 -14.73
C THR A 324 3.83 -2.15 -15.70
N LEU A 325 3.45 -0.87 -15.76
CA LEU A 325 2.48 -0.35 -16.73
C LEU A 325 2.96 -0.58 -18.18
N LYS A 326 4.21 -0.25 -18.51
CA LYS A 326 4.79 -0.49 -19.83
C LYS A 326 4.71 -1.96 -20.24
N MET A 327 4.96 -2.89 -19.32
CA MET A 327 4.84 -4.34 -19.56
C MET A 327 3.40 -4.79 -19.78
N VAL A 328 2.44 -4.30 -18.99
CA VAL A 328 1.02 -4.62 -19.17
C VAL A 328 0.53 -4.11 -20.52
N LEU A 329 0.87 -2.87 -20.88
CA LEU A 329 0.47 -2.28 -22.16
C LEU A 329 1.09 -3.00 -23.35
N ALA A 330 2.36 -3.42 -23.27
CA ALA A 330 3.01 -4.17 -24.33
C ALA A 330 2.36 -5.54 -24.62
N ARG A 331 1.64 -6.13 -23.66
CA ARG A 331 0.88 -7.37 -23.86
C ARG A 331 -0.45 -7.16 -24.56
N THR A 332 -1.01 -5.96 -24.47
CA THR A 332 -2.26 -5.62 -25.15
C THR A 332 -2.08 -5.41 -26.66
N GLU A 333 -0.84 -5.22 -27.10
CA GLU A 333 -0.46 -5.19 -28.51
C GLU A 333 0.04 -6.58 -28.95
N ASP A 334 -0.25 -6.99 -30.18
CA ASP A 334 0.29 -8.22 -30.79
C ASP A 334 1.80 -8.09 -31.04
N ARG A 335 2.61 -8.15 -29.97
CA ARG A 335 4.07 -8.05 -30.02
C ARG A 335 4.71 -9.43 -30.06
N SER A 336 5.85 -9.52 -30.76
CA SER A 336 6.64 -10.74 -30.82
C SER A 336 7.27 -11.04 -29.45
N VAL A 337 7.50 -12.33 -29.15
CA VAL A 337 8.19 -12.80 -27.93
C VAL A 337 9.54 -12.09 -27.75
N ASN A 338 10.29 -11.85 -28.84
CA ASN A 338 11.57 -11.14 -28.79
C ASN A 338 11.42 -9.70 -28.25
N GLN A 339 10.38 -8.97 -28.65
CA GLN A 339 10.12 -7.62 -28.16
C GLN A 339 9.76 -7.62 -26.67
N LEU A 340 8.96 -8.59 -26.22
CA LEU A 340 8.65 -8.77 -24.80
C LEU A 340 9.91 -9.07 -23.98
N CYS A 341 10.80 -9.93 -24.47
CA CYS A 341 12.08 -10.22 -23.84
C CYS A 341 13.01 -8.99 -23.80
N THR A 342 13.05 -8.17 -24.85
CA THR A 342 13.83 -6.91 -24.85
C THR A 342 13.30 -5.93 -23.81
N MET A 343 11.97 -5.79 -23.68
CA MET A 343 11.37 -4.94 -22.65
C MET A 343 11.64 -5.45 -21.23
N ALA A 344 11.55 -6.77 -21.04
CA ALA A 344 11.88 -7.41 -19.77
C ALA A 344 13.38 -7.24 -19.41
N GLY A 345 14.28 -7.29 -20.40
CA GLY A 345 15.69 -6.98 -20.24
C GLY A 345 15.93 -5.53 -19.80
N GLY A 346 15.28 -4.58 -20.47
CA GLY A 346 15.36 -3.16 -20.09
C GLY A 346 14.83 -2.90 -18.66
N PHE A 347 13.79 -3.60 -18.23
CA PHE A 347 13.33 -3.55 -16.84
C PHE A 347 14.38 -4.06 -15.85
N LEU A 348 15.04 -5.19 -16.17
CA LEU A 348 16.11 -5.71 -15.31
C LEU A 348 17.27 -4.72 -15.24
N ASP A 349 17.66 -4.10 -16.36
CA ASP A 349 18.69 -3.07 -16.39
C ASP A 349 18.31 -1.85 -15.53
N GLU A 350 17.04 -1.42 -15.59
CA GLU A 350 16.52 -0.32 -14.76
C GLU A 350 16.49 -0.69 -13.28
N LEU A 351 16.06 -1.91 -12.93
CA LEU A 351 16.13 -2.43 -11.55
C LEU A 351 17.56 -2.51 -11.01
N LEU A 352 18.53 -2.82 -11.86
CA LEU A 352 19.95 -2.88 -11.47
C LEU A 352 20.53 -1.49 -11.15
N THR A 353 19.88 -0.40 -11.59
CA THR A 353 20.27 0.97 -11.18
C THR A 353 19.83 1.31 -9.76
N ILE A 354 18.88 0.57 -9.19
CA ILE A 354 18.35 0.83 -7.86
C ILE A 354 19.38 0.42 -6.80
N PRO A 355 19.75 1.31 -5.86
CA PRO A 355 20.68 0.94 -4.80
C PRO A 355 20.16 -0.24 -3.99
N THR A 356 21.00 -1.28 -3.82
CA THR A 356 20.64 -2.54 -3.17
C THR A 356 20.09 -2.36 -1.75
N ALA A 357 20.46 -1.26 -1.08
CA ALA A 357 19.97 -0.92 0.25
C ALA A 357 18.44 -0.68 0.24
N TYR A 358 17.89 -0.08 -0.83
CA TYR A 358 16.44 0.03 -0.99
C TYR A 358 15.81 -1.32 -1.29
N ILE A 359 16.40 -2.13 -2.17
CA ILE A 359 15.87 -3.47 -2.49
C ILE A 359 15.82 -4.36 -1.24
N ARG A 360 16.75 -4.18 -0.29
CA ARG A 360 16.75 -4.88 1.00
C ARG A 360 15.71 -4.34 1.98
N SER A 361 15.43 -3.03 1.95
CA SER A 361 14.44 -2.40 2.84
C SER A 361 13.00 -2.52 2.31
N THR A 362 12.83 -2.65 1.00
CA THR A 362 11.59 -3.03 0.33
C THR A 362 11.47 -4.54 0.28
N SER A 363 10.27 -5.11 0.48
CA SER A 363 10.10 -6.56 0.30
C SER A 363 10.35 -6.95 -1.17
N THR A 364 11.08 -8.05 -1.41
CA THR A 364 11.26 -8.65 -2.74
C THR A 364 9.93 -8.96 -3.43
N ALA A 365 8.86 -9.18 -2.65
CA ALA A 365 7.52 -9.39 -3.15
C ALA A 365 6.98 -8.14 -3.89
N MET A 366 7.36 -6.92 -3.51
CA MET A 366 6.95 -5.69 -4.20
C MET A 366 7.75 -5.43 -5.50
N VAL A 367 8.93 -6.01 -5.64
CA VAL A 367 9.86 -5.75 -6.75
C VAL A 367 9.75 -6.79 -7.88
N GLY A 368 9.20 -7.97 -7.60
CA GLY A 368 9.13 -9.07 -8.57
C GLY A 368 7.77 -9.23 -9.25
N PRO A 369 7.61 -8.90 -10.54
CA PRO A 369 6.50 -9.42 -11.31
C PRO A 369 6.69 -10.94 -11.46
N LYS A 370 5.65 -11.73 -11.17
CA LYS A 370 5.59 -13.18 -11.51
C LYS A 370 5.76 -13.47 -13.01
N TYR A 371 5.84 -12.45 -13.85
CA TYR A 371 5.94 -12.54 -15.29
C TYR A 371 7.28 -13.03 -15.84
N PHE A 372 8.26 -13.34 -14.97
CA PHE A 372 9.55 -13.93 -15.35
C PHE A 372 9.60 -15.46 -15.25
N VAL A 373 8.52 -16.12 -14.81
CA VAL A 373 8.44 -17.58 -14.74
C VAL A 373 7.16 -18.08 -15.41
N ALA A 374 7.21 -18.17 -16.73
CA ALA A 374 6.32 -19.04 -17.53
C ALA A 374 7.15 -19.73 -18.60
#